data_AF-A0A959Y8I6-F1
#
_entry.id   AF-A0A959Y8I6-F1
#
_cell.length_a   1.000
_cell.length_b   1.000
_cell.length_c   1.000
_cell.angle_alpha   90.00
_cell.angle_beta   90.00
_cell.angle_gamma   90.00
#
_symmetry.space_group_name_H-M   'P 1'
#
loop_
_entity.id
_entity.type
_entity.pdbx_description
1 polymer ?
#
loop_
_entity_poly.entity_id
_entity_poly.type
_entity_poly.pdbx_seq_one_letter_code
_entity_poly.pdbx_strand_id
1 'polypeptide(L)'
;MSRSLHPWLEPLREAFEPRRCAENAAAMQAYMKDIAPFFGLKTPLRRALLKEHLARYGRPAVPELPAIARSAFAQPEREWHYMAVDLLVRQAKQLGPEHLPLLEELITTKSWWDTVDALAANVVGVVL
;
A
#
# COMPACT_ATOMS: atom_id res chain seq x y z
N MET A 1 1.77 -1.32 17.30
CA MET A 1 1.18 -2.09 16.19
C MET A 1 2.06 -3.30 15.92
N SER A 2 1.48 -4.50 15.81
CA SER A 2 2.21 -5.71 15.41
C SER A 2 2.79 -5.53 14.00
N ARG A 3 4.05 -5.92 13.78
CA ARG A 3 4.69 -5.90 12.44
C ARG A 3 4.29 -7.11 11.58
N SER A 4 3.38 -7.95 12.05
CA SER A 4 2.89 -9.07 11.25
C SER A 4 2.14 -8.54 10.03
N LEU A 5 2.50 -9.04 8.84
CA LEU A 5 1.71 -8.84 7.64
C LEU A 5 0.42 -9.65 7.74
N HIS A 6 -0.64 -9.14 7.12
CA HIS A 6 -1.86 -9.90 6.92
C HIS A 6 -1.57 -11.13 6.03
N PRO A 7 -2.15 -12.32 6.29
CA PRO A 7 -1.87 -13.53 5.51
C PRO A 7 -2.08 -13.36 4.00
N TRP A 8 -3.04 -12.53 3.60
CA TRP A 8 -3.25 -12.19 2.18
C TRP A 8 -2.03 -11.51 1.53
N LEU A 9 -1.25 -10.72 2.27
CA LEU A 9 -0.05 -10.04 1.76
C LEU A 9 1.20 -10.92 1.76
N GLU A 10 1.19 -12.04 2.47
CA GLU A 10 2.37 -12.90 2.64
C GLU A 10 2.95 -13.40 1.31
N PRO A 11 2.15 -13.94 0.37
CA PRO A 11 2.67 -14.33 -0.94
C PRO A 11 3.25 -13.16 -1.74
N LEU A 12 2.78 -11.94 -1.49
CA LEU A 12 3.31 -10.75 -2.15
C LEU A 12 4.67 -10.34 -1.56
N ARG A 13 4.88 -10.54 -0.25
CA ARG A 13 6.20 -10.35 0.38
C ARG A 13 7.24 -11.26 -0.27
N GLU A 14 6.90 -12.52 -0.46
CA GLU A 14 7.75 -13.50 -1.15
C GLU A 14 8.07 -13.09 -2.59
N ALA A 15 7.18 -12.33 -3.24
CA ALA A 15 7.43 -11.77 -4.55
C ALA A 15 8.29 -10.49 -4.51
N PHE A 16 8.21 -9.69 -3.46
CA PHE A 16 8.94 -8.43 -3.32
C PHE A 16 10.41 -8.65 -2.96
N GLU A 17 10.68 -9.52 -1.99
CA GLU A 17 12.02 -9.74 -1.43
C GLU A 17 13.09 -10.10 -2.48
N PRO A 18 12.90 -11.07 -3.39
CA PRO A 18 13.92 -11.41 -4.39
C PRO A 18 14.12 -10.32 -5.46
N ARG A 19 13.25 -9.29 -5.50
CA ARG A 19 13.29 -8.19 -6.48
C ARG A 19 13.83 -6.89 -5.86
N ARG A 20 14.30 -6.95 -4.61
CA ARG A 20 14.94 -5.82 -3.93
C ARG A 20 16.11 -5.29 -4.76
N CYS A 21 16.21 -3.97 -4.88
CA CYS A 21 17.27 -3.31 -5.62
C CYS A 21 17.82 -2.17 -4.77
N ALA A 22 19.01 -2.38 -4.19
CA ALA A 22 19.62 -1.42 -3.27
C ALA A 22 19.91 -0.06 -3.93
N GLU A 23 20.32 -0.06 -5.19
CA GLU A 23 20.57 1.17 -5.96
C GLU A 23 19.28 1.99 -6.13
N ASN A 24 18.20 1.37 -6.60
CA ASN A 24 16.90 2.04 -6.71
C ASN A 24 16.39 2.47 -5.33
N ALA A 25 16.55 1.63 -4.30
CA ALA A 25 16.08 1.92 -2.95
C ALA A 25 16.76 3.18 -2.39
N ALA A 26 18.08 3.31 -2.54
CA ALA A 26 18.82 4.48 -2.09
C ALA A 26 18.35 5.75 -2.83
N ALA A 27 18.19 5.69 -4.14
CA ALA A 27 17.70 6.83 -4.94
C ALA A 27 16.25 7.24 -4.57
N MET A 28 15.36 6.25 -4.38
CA MET A 28 13.97 6.48 -4.00
C MET A 28 13.85 7.05 -2.59
N GLN A 29 14.65 6.54 -1.64
CA GLN A 29 14.70 7.03 -0.27
C GLN A 29 15.20 8.49 -0.22
N ALA A 30 16.28 8.80 -0.95
CA ALA A 30 16.81 10.16 -1.04
C ALA A 30 15.79 11.14 -1.65
N TYR A 31 15.10 10.73 -2.73
CA TYR A 31 14.03 11.52 -3.34
C TYR A 31 12.89 11.82 -2.33
N MET A 32 12.56 10.85 -1.50
CA MET A 32 11.52 10.96 -0.47
C MET A 32 12.03 11.53 0.86
N LYS A 33 13.22 12.14 0.88
CA LYS A 33 13.83 12.79 2.05
C LYS A 33 13.87 11.85 3.27
N ASP A 34 14.23 10.60 3.05
CA ASP A 34 14.43 9.59 4.09
C ASP A 34 13.19 9.29 4.96
N ILE A 35 11.98 9.56 4.45
CA ILE A 35 10.73 9.33 5.18
C ILE A 35 10.50 7.86 5.55
N ALA A 36 11.02 6.94 4.73
CA ALA A 36 10.91 5.49 4.92
C ALA A 36 11.98 4.75 4.10
N PRO A 37 12.36 3.52 4.49
CA PRO A 37 13.15 2.64 3.64
C PRO A 37 12.34 2.16 2.43
N PHE A 38 13.04 1.61 1.45
CA PHE A 38 12.44 1.08 0.22
C PHE A 38 12.99 -0.30 -0.11
N PHE A 39 12.19 -1.11 -0.82
CA PHE A 39 12.69 -2.28 -1.54
C PHE A 39 13.47 -1.90 -2.80
N GLY A 40 13.15 -0.75 -3.40
CA GLY A 40 13.67 -0.34 -4.70
C GLY A 40 12.79 -0.80 -5.87
N LEU A 41 11.50 -1.08 -5.61
CA LEU A 41 10.56 -1.53 -6.63
C LEU A 41 9.88 -0.34 -7.30
N LYS A 42 10.21 -0.11 -8.57
CA LYS A 42 9.57 0.94 -9.37
C LYS A 42 8.08 0.64 -9.59
N THR A 43 7.28 1.69 -9.78
CA THR A 43 5.82 1.61 -9.93
C THR A 43 5.33 0.57 -10.95
N PRO A 44 5.90 0.44 -12.17
CA PRO A 44 5.42 -0.57 -13.13
C PRO A 44 5.55 -1.99 -12.60
N LEU A 45 6.69 -2.33 -11.99
CA LEU A 45 6.92 -3.65 -11.40
C LEU A 45 5.99 -3.89 -10.21
N ARG A 46 5.91 -2.95 -9.26
CA ARG A 46 5.03 -3.07 -8.08
C ARG A 46 3.58 -3.31 -8.49
N ARG A 47 3.07 -2.55 -9.46
CA ARG A 47 1.68 -2.68 -9.95
C ARG A 47 1.44 -3.98 -10.73
N ALA A 48 2.45 -4.47 -11.45
CA ALA A 48 2.40 -5.78 -12.11
C ALA A 48 2.29 -6.91 -11.08
N LEU A 49 3.12 -6.87 -10.02
CA LEU A 49 3.07 -7.85 -8.94
C LEU A 49 1.73 -7.85 -8.20
N LEU A 50 1.16 -6.67 -7.90
CA LEU A 50 -0.19 -6.60 -7.34
C LEU A 50 -1.25 -7.18 -8.28
N LYS A 51 -1.14 -6.91 -9.59
CA LYS A 51 -2.08 -7.47 -10.58
C LYS A 51 -2.01 -9.00 -10.62
N GLU A 52 -0.81 -9.57 -10.65
CA GLU A 52 -0.60 -11.02 -10.60
C GLU A 52 -1.13 -11.62 -9.30
N HIS A 53 -0.88 -10.95 -8.18
CA HIS A 53 -1.36 -11.38 -6.88
C HIS A 53 -2.90 -11.41 -6.81
N LEU A 54 -3.58 -10.36 -7.29
CA LEU A 54 -5.04 -10.33 -7.38
C LEU A 54 -5.60 -11.39 -8.32
N ALA A 55 -4.89 -11.71 -9.41
CA ALA A 55 -5.32 -12.76 -10.34
C ALA A 55 -5.21 -14.16 -9.73
N ARG A 56 -4.21 -14.38 -8.86
CA ARG A 56 -3.94 -15.68 -8.24
C ARG A 56 -4.74 -15.93 -6.96
N TYR A 57 -4.85 -14.93 -6.10
CA TYR A 57 -5.45 -15.05 -4.77
C TYR A 57 -6.82 -14.37 -4.64
N GLY A 58 -7.30 -13.76 -5.73
CA GLY A 58 -8.55 -13.02 -5.73
C GLY A 58 -8.44 -11.63 -5.09
N ARG A 59 -9.51 -10.86 -5.22
CA ARG A 59 -9.68 -9.58 -4.53
C ARG A 59 -10.18 -9.86 -3.10
N PRO A 60 -9.59 -9.24 -2.06
CA PRO A 60 -10.11 -9.34 -0.70
C PRO A 60 -11.53 -8.81 -0.61
N ALA A 61 -12.33 -9.35 0.31
CA ALA A 61 -13.63 -8.80 0.60
C ALA A 61 -13.50 -7.41 1.25
N VAL A 62 -14.48 -6.53 1.04
CA VAL A 62 -14.49 -5.17 1.61
C VAL A 62 -14.23 -5.15 3.13
N PRO A 63 -14.85 -6.03 3.95
CA PRO A 63 -14.60 -6.05 5.39
C PRO A 63 -13.15 -6.41 5.79
N GLU A 64 -12.37 -7.02 4.90
CA GLU A 64 -10.97 -7.38 5.15
C GLU A 64 -10.00 -6.24 4.82
N LEU A 65 -10.41 -5.26 4.00
CA LEU A 65 -9.55 -4.17 3.54
C LEU A 65 -8.92 -3.34 4.67
N PRO A 66 -9.64 -3.00 5.76
CA PRO A 66 -9.02 -2.29 6.87
C PRO A 66 -7.86 -3.06 7.52
N ALA A 67 -8.01 -4.38 7.72
CA ALA A 67 -6.97 -5.21 8.31
C ALA A 67 -5.75 -5.32 7.40
N ILE A 68 -5.98 -5.53 6.11
CA ILE A 68 -4.92 -5.59 5.09
C ILE A 68 -4.16 -4.26 5.02
N ALA A 69 -4.88 -3.14 4.85
CA ALA A 69 -4.27 -1.82 4.69
C ALA A 69 -3.44 -1.41 5.92
N ARG A 70 -3.97 -1.63 7.14
CA ARG A 70 -3.24 -1.37 8.39
C ARG A 70 -1.98 -2.22 8.50
N SER A 71 -2.07 -3.51 8.18
CA SER A 71 -0.89 -4.40 8.25
C SER A 71 0.22 -3.99 7.28
N ALA A 72 -0.14 -3.42 6.12
CA ALA A 72 0.81 -2.89 5.15
C ALA A 72 1.42 -1.57 5.61
N PHE A 73 0.62 -0.63 6.13
CA PHE A 73 1.12 0.63 6.69
C PHE A 73 1.99 0.45 7.95
N ALA A 74 1.82 -0.68 8.66
CA ALA A 74 2.70 -1.05 9.76
C ALA A 74 4.10 -1.50 9.31
N GLN A 75 4.31 -1.82 8.03
CA GLN A 75 5.61 -2.23 7.52
C GLN A 75 6.58 -1.05 7.37
N PRO A 76 7.90 -1.30 7.44
CA PRO A 76 8.88 -0.22 7.32
C PRO A 76 8.91 0.36 5.91
N GLU A 77 8.94 -0.48 4.87
CA GLU A 77 9.16 -0.03 3.50
C GLU A 77 7.96 0.71 2.90
N ARG A 78 8.26 1.78 2.16
CA ARG A 78 7.22 2.62 1.54
C ARG A 78 6.42 1.86 0.50
N GLU A 79 6.98 0.86 -0.18
CA GLU A 79 6.22 0.07 -1.16
C GLU A 79 5.05 -0.70 -0.56
N TRP A 80 5.06 -1.01 0.74
CA TRP A 80 3.88 -1.56 1.40
C TRP A 80 2.75 -0.55 1.55
N HIS A 81 3.07 0.72 1.79
CA HIS A 81 2.08 1.80 1.83
C HIS A 81 1.46 1.99 0.45
N TYR A 82 2.30 2.01 -0.59
CA TYR A 82 1.83 2.05 -1.97
C TYR A 82 0.97 0.84 -2.34
N MET A 83 1.29 -0.33 -1.81
CA MET A 83 0.49 -1.54 -2.03
C MET A 83 -0.91 -1.41 -1.46
N ALA A 84 -1.05 -0.91 -0.23
CA ALA A 84 -2.35 -0.63 0.37
C ALA A 84 -3.11 0.45 -0.42
N VAL A 85 -2.44 1.55 -0.81
CA VAL A 85 -3.05 2.61 -1.62
C VAL A 85 -3.51 2.07 -2.99
N ASP A 86 -2.65 1.38 -3.74
CA ASP A 86 -3.00 0.80 -5.04
C ASP A 86 -4.16 -0.22 -4.92
N LEU A 87 -4.25 -0.97 -3.82
CA LEU A 87 -5.39 -1.86 -3.53
C LEU A 87 -6.69 -1.09 -3.26
N LEU A 88 -6.64 -0.07 -2.40
CA LEU A 88 -7.80 0.75 -2.06
C LEU A 88 -8.32 1.52 -3.28
N VAL A 89 -7.44 2.09 -4.10
CA VAL A 89 -7.81 2.75 -5.37
C VAL A 89 -8.58 1.81 -6.30
N ARG A 90 -8.15 0.56 -6.42
CA ARG A 90 -8.85 -0.44 -7.25
C ARG A 90 -10.23 -0.81 -6.73
N GLN A 91 -10.49 -0.59 -5.44
CA GLN A 91 -11.73 -0.97 -4.77
C GLN A 91 -12.51 0.23 -4.23
N ALA A 92 -12.14 1.46 -4.60
CA ALA A 92 -12.70 2.69 -4.05
C ALA A 92 -14.23 2.75 -4.18
N LYS A 93 -14.80 2.27 -5.30
CA LYS A 93 -16.25 2.22 -5.54
C LYS A 93 -17.03 1.28 -4.59
N GLN A 94 -16.33 0.43 -3.83
CA GLN A 94 -16.94 -0.48 -2.86
C GLN A 94 -16.83 0.05 -1.42
N LEU A 95 -16.17 1.20 -1.21
CA LEU A 95 -16.01 1.81 0.10
C LEU A 95 -17.11 2.85 0.32
N GLY A 96 -17.74 2.84 1.49
CA GLY A 96 -18.65 3.90 1.93
C GLY A 96 -18.09 4.74 3.09
N PRO A 97 -18.89 5.71 3.60
CA PRO A 97 -18.53 6.61 4.71
C PRO A 97 -18.01 5.91 5.96
N GLU A 98 -18.40 4.67 6.20
CA GLU A 98 -17.92 3.81 7.29
C GLU A 98 -16.40 3.56 7.23
N HIS A 99 -15.76 3.79 6.08
CA HIS A 99 -14.32 3.66 5.88
C HIS A 99 -13.55 4.97 6.10
N LEU A 100 -14.21 6.11 6.30
CA LEU A 100 -13.53 7.39 6.55
C LEU A 100 -12.55 7.33 7.74
N PRO A 101 -12.86 6.68 8.88
CA PRO A 101 -11.91 6.54 9.98
C PRO A 101 -10.63 5.77 9.59
N LEU A 102 -10.74 4.76 8.71
CA LEU A 102 -9.57 4.08 8.15
C LEU A 102 -8.76 5.05 7.28
N LEU A 103 -9.41 5.80 6.39
CA LEU A 103 -8.71 6.70 5.48
C LEU A 103 -7.97 7.82 6.23
N GLU A 104 -8.59 8.37 7.28
CA GLU A 104 -7.94 9.33 8.19
C GLU A 104 -6.71 8.73 8.88
N GLU A 105 -6.82 7.50 9.41
CA GLU A 105 -5.70 6.78 10.01
C GLU A 105 -4.55 6.60 9.02
N LEU A 106 -4.83 6.19 7.78
CA LEU A 106 -3.79 6.00 6.75
C LEU A 106 -3.17 7.32 6.32
N ILE A 107 -3.95 8.39 6.16
CA ILE A 107 -3.45 9.74 5.78
C ILE A 107 -2.50 10.29 6.83
N THR A 108 -2.78 10.04 8.12
CA THR A 108 -1.97 10.54 9.25
C THR A 108 -0.81 9.61 9.62
N THR A 109 -0.77 8.37 9.11
CA THR A 109 0.30 7.40 9.40
C THR A 109 1.45 7.51 8.40
N LYS A 110 2.66 7.87 8.90
CA LYS A 110 3.85 8.14 8.06
C LYS A 110 3.49 9.04 6.87
N SER A 111 2.82 10.15 7.19
CA SER A 111 2.19 11.05 6.24
C SER A 111 3.22 11.69 5.31
N TRP A 112 2.97 11.61 4.00
CA TRP A 112 3.75 12.26 2.95
C TRP A 112 2.88 12.38 1.68
N TRP A 113 3.21 13.35 0.82
CA TRP A 113 2.36 13.74 -0.32
C TRP A 113 2.04 12.57 -1.27
N ASP A 114 2.98 11.66 -1.47
CA ASP A 114 2.86 10.49 -2.35
C ASP A 114 1.71 9.54 -1.99
N THR A 115 1.42 9.35 -0.69
CA THR A 115 0.27 8.55 -0.24
C THR A 115 -0.96 9.39 0.04
N VAL A 116 -0.79 10.59 0.59
CA VAL A 116 -1.91 11.49 0.93
C VAL A 116 -2.64 11.92 -0.33
N ASP A 117 -1.93 12.41 -1.34
CA ASP A 117 -2.53 12.89 -2.59
C ASP A 117 -3.26 11.74 -3.31
N ALA A 118 -2.65 10.55 -3.31
CA ALA A 118 -3.24 9.38 -3.94
C ALA A 118 -4.53 8.92 -3.25
N LEU A 119 -4.55 8.87 -1.91
CA LEU A 119 -5.75 8.53 -1.13
C LEU A 119 -6.83 9.60 -1.28
N ALA A 120 -6.47 10.88 -1.18
CA ALA A 120 -7.41 11.99 -1.29
C ALA A 120 -8.11 12.01 -2.66
N ALA A 121 -7.32 11.98 -3.74
CA ALA A 121 -7.84 12.14 -5.10
C ALA A 121 -8.60 10.90 -5.62
N ASN A 122 -8.23 9.69 -5.19
CA ASN A 122 -8.72 8.45 -5.80
C ASN A 122 -9.59 7.59 -4.87
N VAL A 123 -9.62 7.89 -3.56
CA VAL A 123 -10.37 7.10 -2.58
C VAL A 123 -11.32 8.00 -1.78
N VAL A 124 -10.81 9.01 -1.08
CA VAL A 124 -11.64 9.91 -0.26
C VAL A 124 -12.68 10.62 -1.14
N GLY A 125 -12.27 11.18 -2.28
CA GLY A 125 -13.20 11.82 -3.21
C GLY A 125 -14.22 10.88 -3.90
N VAL A 126 -14.06 9.56 -3.76
CA VAL A 126 -15.04 8.57 -4.23
C VAL A 126 -16.02 8.18 -3.12
N VAL A 127 -15.57 8.25 -1.86
CA VAL A 127 -16.35 7.93 -0.65
C VAL A 127 -17.28 9.08 -0.23
N LEU A 128 -16.86 10.32 -0.47
CA LEU A 128 -17.62 11.55 -0.22
C LEU A 128 -18.55 11.89 -1.39
#